data_AF-A0A497BK90-F1
#
_entry.id   AF-A0A497BK90-F1
#
_cell.length_a   1.000
_cell.length_b   1.000
_cell.length_c   1.000
_cell.angle_alpha   90.00
_cell.angle_beta   90.00
_cell.angle_gamma   90.00
#
_symmetry.space_group_name_H-M   'P 1'
#
loop_
_entity.id
_entity.type
_entity.pdbx_description
1 polymer ?
#
loop_
_entity_poly.entity_id
_entity_poly.type
_entity_poly.pdbx_seq_one_letter_code
_entity_poly.pdbx_strand_id
1 'polypeptide(L)'
;MSKTSKPELMQQFEHMLWVNSPKDWILKTTYFQGTLFVSMLIEAPAGREYQKIRRNFGFDLITERAFDLWGLASDCVDEMKTEVKN
;
A
#
# COMPACT_ATOMS: atom_id res chain seq x y z
N MET A 1 5.62 24.89 9.78
CA MET A 1 5.15 23.68 9.06
C MET A 1 3.79 23.34 9.62
N SER A 2 2.74 23.28 8.79
CA SER A 2 1.43 22.80 9.23
C SER A 2 1.57 21.37 9.73
N LYS A 3 0.93 21.03 10.86
CA LYS A 3 0.88 19.65 11.34
C LYS A 3 -0.06 18.89 10.39
N THR A 4 0.49 18.03 9.52
CA THR A 4 -0.33 17.12 8.70
C THR A 4 -1.21 16.29 9.63
N SER A 5 -2.50 16.25 9.35
CA SER A 5 -3.43 15.49 10.19
C SER A 5 -3.26 13.98 9.98
N LYS A 6 -3.65 13.15 10.96
CA LYS A 6 -3.56 11.69 10.81
C LYS A 6 -4.28 11.17 9.54
N PRO A 7 -5.52 11.61 9.25
CA PRO A 7 -6.23 11.19 8.04
C PRO A 7 -5.53 11.64 6.76
N GLU A 8 -5.00 12.86 6.74
CA GLU A 8 -4.30 13.41 5.58
C GLU A 8 -2.99 12.67 5.29
N LEU A 9 -2.23 12.32 6.33
CA LEU A 9 -1.01 11.51 6.18
C LEU A 9 -1.32 10.11 5.64
N MET A 10 -2.40 9.49 6.12
CA MET A 10 -2.87 8.20 5.61
C MET A 10 -3.29 8.30 4.14
N GLN A 11 -4.08 9.31 3.77
CA GLN A 11 -4.49 9.54 2.38
C GLN A 11 -3.28 9.78 1.47
N GLN A 12 -2.28 10.53 1.94
CA GLN A 12 -1.04 10.73 1.19
C GLN A 12 -0.33 9.40 0.95
N PHE A 13 -0.19 8.56 1.98
CA PHE A 13 0.44 7.25 1.84
C PHE A 13 -0.37 6.30 0.93
N GLU A 14 -1.69 6.27 1.05
CA GLU A 14 -2.58 5.53 0.14
C GLU A 14 -2.41 5.96 -1.31
N HIS A 15 -2.27 7.27 -1.55
CA HIS A 15 -2.03 7.80 -2.89
C HIS A 15 -0.67 7.34 -3.44
N MET A 16 0.39 7.34 -2.61
CA MET A 16 1.69 6.82 -3.05
C MET A 16 1.65 5.33 -3.34
N LEU A 17 0.92 4.53 -2.55
CA LEU A 17 0.69 3.11 -2.84
C LEU A 17 0.00 2.94 -4.19
N TRP A 18 -1.05 3.73 -4.47
CA TRP A 18 -1.77 3.68 -5.74
C TRP A 18 -0.87 4.02 -6.93
N VAL A 19 -0.07 5.09 -6.85
CA VAL A 19 0.83 5.50 -7.93
C VAL A 19 1.91 4.45 -8.22
N ASN A 20 2.42 3.79 -7.18
CA ASN A 20 3.47 2.77 -7.34
C ASN A 20 2.92 1.40 -7.80
N SER A 21 1.61 1.18 -7.68
CA SER A 21 0.97 -0.09 -8.04
C SER A 21 0.92 -0.31 -9.56
N PRO A 22 1.14 -1.54 -10.05
CA PRO A 22 0.88 -1.90 -11.44
C PRO A 22 -0.59 -1.61 -11.83
N LYS A 23 -0.79 -1.21 -13.10
CA LYS A 23 -2.11 -0.77 -13.60
C LYS A 23 -3.19 -1.85 -13.59
N ASP A 24 -2.76 -3.10 -13.70
CA ASP A 24 -3.58 -4.31 -13.73
C ASP A 24 -3.89 -4.85 -12.33
N TRP A 25 -3.35 -4.24 -11.28
CA TRP A 25 -3.59 -4.64 -9.90
C TRP A 25 -4.68 -3.79 -9.26
N ILE A 26 -5.51 -4.42 -8.44
CA ILE A 26 -6.56 -3.74 -7.69
C ILE A 26 -6.08 -3.52 -6.27
N LEU A 27 -5.70 -2.28 -5.97
CA LEU A 27 -5.38 -1.83 -4.62
C LEU A 27 -6.67 -1.62 -3.81
N LYS A 28 -6.73 -2.22 -2.62
CA LYS A 28 -7.74 -1.95 -1.60
C LYS A 28 -7.06 -1.63 -0.28
N THR A 29 -7.43 -0.50 0.32
CA THR A 29 -6.95 -0.10 1.64
C THR A 29 -8.09 -0.06 2.65
N THR A 30 -7.78 -0.31 3.91
CA THR A 30 -8.71 -0.13 5.02
C THR A 30 -7.94 0.35 6.23
N TYR A 31 -8.32 1.49 6.77
CA TYR A 31 -7.75 2.01 7.99
C TYR A 31 -8.60 1.58 9.20
N PHE A 32 -7.98 0.89 10.15
CA PHE A 32 -8.64 0.44 11.36
C PHE A 32 -7.67 0.44 12.54
N GLN A 33 -8.09 1.03 13.67
CA GLN A 33 -7.33 1.08 14.93
C GLN A 33 -5.85 1.47 14.76
N GLY A 34 -5.57 2.54 14.00
CA GLY A 34 -4.19 3.02 13.83
C GLY A 34 -3.34 2.19 12.89
N THR A 35 -3.94 1.23 12.15
CA THR A 35 -3.23 0.41 11.17
C THR A 35 -3.90 0.57 9.81
N LEU A 36 -3.08 0.81 8.78
CA LEU A 36 -3.50 0.75 7.39
C LEU A 36 -3.28 -0.66 6.86
N PHE A 37 -4.37 -1.35 6.53
CA PHE A 37 -4.34 -2.64 5.87
C PHE A 37 -4.38 -2.44 4.36
N VAL A 38 -3.36 -2.94 3.67
CA VAL A 38 -3.20 -2.83 2.22
C VAL A 38 -3.40 -4.22 1.63
N SER A 39 -4.29 -4.34 0.65
CA SER A 39 -4.53 -5.57 -0.11
C SER A 39 -4.37 -5.28 -1.60
N MET A 40 -3.54 -6.07 -2.29
CA MET A 40 -3.50 -6.11 -3.75
C MET A 40 -4.21 -7.35 -4.24
N LEU A 41 -5.14 -7.19 -5.18
CA LEU A 41 -5.74 -8.28 -5.93
C LEU A 41 -5.16 -8.27 -7.34
N ILE A 42 -4.64 -9.41 -7.75
CA ILE A 42 -3.86 -9.57 -8.98
C ILE A 42 -4.54 -10.67 -9.78
N GLU A 43 -4.99 -10.35 -10.98
CA GLU A 43 -5.64 -11.33 -11.85
C GLU A 43 -4.60 -12.26 -12.45
N ALA A 44 -4.72 -13.57 -12.22
CA ALA A 44 -3.81 -14.53 -12.83
C ALA A 44 -4.07 -14.62 -14.35
N PRO A 45 -3.02 -14.79 -15.18
CA PRO A 45 -3.15 -14.91 -16.64
C PRO A 45 -4.08 -16.04 -17.09
N ALA A 46 -4.28 -17.07 -16.25
CA ALA A 46 -5.17 -18.21 -16.51
C ALA A 46 -6.67 -17.92 -16.27
N GLY A 47 -7.03 -16.66 -15.97
CA GLY A 47 -8.37 -16.13 -16.16
C GLY A 47 -9.44 -16.50 -15.12
N ARG A 48 -9.08 -17.09 -13.96
CA ARG A 48 -10.06 -17.42 -12.90
C ARG A 48 -9.58 -17.34 -11.46
N GLU A 49 -8.29 -17.09 -11.21
CA GLU A 49 -7.77 -16.99 -9.85
C GLU A 49 -7.22 -15.59 -9.60
N TYR A 50 -7.70 -14.95 -8.53
CA TYR A 50 -7.09 -13.72 -8.03
C TYR A 50 -6.06 -14.08 -6.98
N GLN A 51 -4.80 -13.72 -7.18
CA GLN A 51 -3.83 -13.73 -6.11
C GLN A 51 -4.09 -12.51 -5.22
N LYS A 52 -4.24 -12.73 -3.91
CA LYS A 52 -4.39 -11.66 -2.93
C LYS A 52 -3.15 -11.57 -2.07
N ILE A 53 -2.43 -10.45 -2.17
CA ILE A 53 -1.28 -10.14 -1.32
C ILE A 53 -1.68 -9.05 -0.33
N ARG A 54 -1.18 -9.13 0.91
CA ARG A 54 -1.55 -8.20 1.99
C ARG A 54 -0.32 -7.67 2.70
N ARG A 55 -0.40 -6.40 3.11
CA ARG A 55 0.54 -5.73 4.02
C ARG A 55 -0.22 -4.89 5.03
N ASN A 56 0.43 -4.57 6.13
CA ASN A 56 -0.11 -3.68 7.14
C ASN A 56 0.96 -2.65 7.52
N PHE A 57 0.52 -1.44 7.83
CA PHE A 57 1.38 -0.34 8.22
C PHE A 57 0.77 0.34 9.44
N GLY A 58 1.51 0.32 10.55
CA GLY A 58 1.13 1.08 11.74
C GLY A 58 1.22 2.59 11.48
N PHE A 59 0.35 3.36 12.13
CA PHE A 59 0.36 4.82 12.07
C PHE A 59 1.71 5.39 12.50
N ASP A 60 2.34 4.79 13.50
CA ASP A 60 3.64 5.24 14.02
C ASP A 60 4.73 5.09 12.97
N LEU A 61 4.80 3.95 12.27
CA LEU A 61 5.74 3.74 11.16
C LEU A 61 5.54 4.76 10.03
N ILE A 62 4.29 5.00 9.63
CA ILE A 62 3.96 5.97 8.58
C ILE A 62 4.33 7.39 9.02
N THR A 63 4.19 7.70 10.30
CA THR A 63 4.58 8.98 10.88
C THR A 63 6.10 9.15 10.94
N GLU A 64 6.82 8.11 11.36
CA GLU A 64 8.28 8.08 11.40
C GLU A 64 8.89 8.26 10.00
N ARG A 65 8.27 7.65 8.98
CA ARG A 65 8.67 7.80 7.57
C ARG A 65 7.87 8.85 6.80
N ALA A 66 7.25 9.83 7.48
CA ALA A 66 6.39 10.83 6.81
C ALA A 66 7.13 11.67 5.73
N PHE A 67 8.45 11.83 5.85
CA PHE A 67 9.27 12.52 4.85
C PHE A 67 9.62 11.65 3.63
N ASP A 68 9.39 10.34 3.71
CA ASP A 68 9.75 9.34 2.71
C ASP A 68 8.60 8.33 2.51
N LEU A 69 7.37 8.83 2.42
CA LEU A 69 6.20 8.00 2.11
C LEU A 69 6.31 7.36 0.73
N TRP A 70 7.02 8.00 -0.21
CA TRP A 70 7.28 7.44 -1.53
C TRP A 70 8.15 6.19 -1.45
N GLY A 71 9.28 6.25 -0.74
CA GLY A 71 10.15 5.09 -0.55
C GLY A 71 9.40 3.95 0.13
N LEU A 72 8.68 4.24 1.22
CA LEU A 72 7.87 3.24 1.93
C LEU A 72 6.82 2.57 1.02
N ALA A 73 6.17 3.34 0.13
CA ALA A 73 5.18 2.80 -0.81
C ALA A 73 5.84 1.98 -1.93
N SER A 74 6.98 2.43 -2.46
CA SER A 74 7.76 1.70 -3.46
C SER A 74 8.25 0.37 -2.91
N ASP A 75 8.86 0.37 -1.73
CA ASP A 75 9.35 -0.81 -1.02
C ASP A 75 8.21 -1.84 -0.86
N CYS A 76 7.05 -1.38 -0.37
CA CYS A 76 5.86 -2.20 -0.21
C CYS A 76 5.42 -2.89 -1.51
N VAL A 77 5.29 -2.12 -2.60
CA VAL A 77 4.82 -2.65 -3.87
C VAL A 77 5.87 -3.58 -4.48
N ASP A 78 7.15 -3.25 -4.38
CA ASP A 78 8.23 -4.08 -4.93
C ASP A 78 8.36 -5.41 -4.18
N GLU A 79 8.23 -5.42 -2.86
CA GLU A 79 8.09 -6.66 -2.09
C GLU A 79 6.90 -7.49 -2.59
N MET A 80 5.72 -6.87 -2.77
CA MET A 80 4.55 -7.58 -3.27
C MET A 80 4.78 -8.13 -4.69
N LYS A 81 5.48 -7.40 -5.57
CA LYS A 81 5.86 -7.89 -6.92
C LYS A 81 6.72 -9.14 -6.86
N THR A 82 7.65 -9.22 -5.91
CA THR A 82 8.47 -10.45 -5.75
C THR A 82 7.65 -11.65 -5.26
N GLU A 83 6.52 -11.41 -4.59
CA GLU A 83 5.57 -12.44 -4.16
C GLU A 83 4.54 -12.82 -5.23
N VAL A 84 4.41 -12.01 -6.28
CA VAL A 84 3.66 -12.42 -7.46
C VAL A 84 4.45 -13.51 -8.15
N LYS A 85 3.82 -14.67 -8.25
CA LYS A 85 4.38 -15.91 -8.79
C LYS A 85 5.18 -15.69 -10.09
N ASN A 86 6.32 -16.35 -10.36
CA ASN A 86 6.93 -17.57 -9.79
C ASN A 86 5.94 -18.66 -9.37
#